data_AF-A0AAD4IF38-F1
#
_entry.id   AF-A0AAD4IF38-F1
#
_cell.length_a   1.000
_cell.length_b   1.000
_cell.length_c   1.000
_cell.angle_alpha   90.00
_cell.angle_beta   90.00
_cell.angle_gamma   90.00
#
_symmetry.space_group_name_H-M   'P 1'
#
loop_
_entity.id
_entity.type
_entity.pdbx_description
1 polymer ?
#
loop_
_entity_poly.entity_id
_entity_poly.type
_entity_poly.pdbx_seq_one_letter_code
_entity_poly.pdbx_strand_id
1 'polypeptide(L)'
;MYNASGWMGHHNSDLWGSTALVNRWFPAAYWNLSSGRLVTHILEHYWYTGDKDFLASKLETISEAIEFYLGTLQPYSVNGTEYLVTNPSRFLTNSPQTTFVRLPTYNNATTDPTLLSRVQETQTWRPPCCYSTRYPGTPQEWLQDYKQAEPDHRRFSHSYTLYPGTQILPPGASGYDAKLFSAVAATFKDRLTHNGAGTGWLRAWTINWHARSQNRTALAGNTYQFLSSSDYNNSMDVNEGVTLIDGNLGFVGGVAEALRQLHMIDEEGVREVWLLPVLPEQWNSERVSGLISRGGSVFDFEWIEGRISKMKMLSRVGSAVVIKYGGKSGNGTVAVETATVSPGTIQAVPGAKIRLKSRANQTMEHEFI
;
A
#
# COMPACT_ATOMS: atom_id res chain seq x y z
N MET A 1 -29.34 -4.83 9.73
CA MET A 1 -29.23 -4.93 8.27
C MET A 1 -28.72 -6.29 7.82
N TYR A 2 -27.58 -6.77 8.34
CA TYR A 2 -26.96 -8.03 7.87
C TYR A 2 -27.09 -9.23 8.81
N ASN A 3 -27.74 -9.06 9.97
CA ASN A 3 -27.83 -10.10 11.02
C ASN A 3 -26.46 -10.72 11.39
N ALA A 4 -25.44 -9.87 11.51
CA ALA A 4 -24.09 -10.24 11.91
C ALA A 4 -23.63 -9.36 13.07
N SER A 5 -22.80 -9.91 13.95
CA SER A 5 -22.09 -9.19 15.01
C SER A 5 -21.04 -8.25 14.42
N GLY A 6 -20.35 -7.48 15.26
CA GLY A 6 -19.33 -6.55 14.80
C GLY A 6 -19.88 -5.21 14.33
N TRP A 7 -19.03 -4.45 13.64
CA TRP A 7 -19.42 -3.19 13.01
C TRP A 7 -18.99 -3.10 11.55
N MET A 8 -19.72 -2.27 10.82
CA MET A 8 -19.47 -2.01 9.41
C MET A 8 -19.90 -0.60 9.04
N GLY A 9 -19.41 -0.12 7.90
CA GLY A 9 -19.96 1.04 7.23
C GLY A 9 -20.02 0.82 5.72
N HIS A 10 -20.77 1.69 5.05
CA HIS A 10 -20.81 1.73 3.59
C HIS A 10 -19.78 2.71 3.02
N HIS A 11 -19.88 3.00 1.72
CA HIS A 11 -18.93 3.86 1.01
C HIS A 11 -18.91 5.33 1.48
N ASN A 12 -20.00 5.80 2.11
CA ASN A 12 -20.13 7.16 2.61
C ASN A 12 -20.50 7.18 4.09
N SER A 13 -20.13 8.27 4.74
CA SER A 13 -20.56 8.62 6.09
C SER A 13 -20.68 10.14 6.18
N ASP A 14 -21.07 10.64 7.35
CA ASP A 14 -21.27 12.06 7.62
C ASP A 14 -20.82 12.42 9.04
N LEU A 15 -21.06 13.67 9.45
CA LEU A 15 -20.74 14.16 10.80
C LEU A 15 -21.39 13.32 11.91
N TRP A 16 -22.53 12.69 11.63
CA TRP A 16 -23.30 11.89 12.58
C TRP A 16 -22.85 10.42 12.59
N GLY A 17 -21.84 10.06 11.79
CA GLY A 17 -21.32 8.70 11.70
C GLY A 17 -22.31 7.74 11.05
N SER A 18 -23.13 8.20 10.10
CA SER A 18 -24.06 7.31 9.39
C SER A 18 -23.31 6.14 8.75
N THR A 19 -23.77 4.92 9.05
CA THR A 19 -23.25 3.66 8.50
C THR A 19 -24.23 3.01 7.52
N ALA A 20 -25.36 3.66 7.26
CA ALA A 20 -26.41 3.14 6.38
C ALA A 20 -26.00 3.17 4.89
N LEU A 21 -26.76 2.43 4.08
CA LEU A 21 -26.69 2.56 2.63
C LEU A 21 -27.11 3.98 2.23
N VAL A 22 -26.38 4.57 1.27
CA VAL A 22 -26.73 5.87 0.69
C VAL A 22 -26.72 5.80 -0.82
N ASN A 23 -27.42 6.73 -1.46
CA ASN A 23 -27.60 6.83 -2.92
C ASN A 23 -28.49 5.71 -3.51
N ARG A 24 -28.93 5.90 -4.75
CA ARG A 24 -29.79 4.98 -5.52
C ARG A 24 -29.02 4.19 -6.58
N TRP A 25 -27.76 4.54 -6.85
CA TRP A 25 -26.92 3.82 -7.80
C TRP A 25 -26.35 2.54 -7.18
N PHE A 26 -27.04 1.42 -7.40
CA PHE A 26 -26.72 0.11 -6.81
C PHE A 26 -25.23 -0.29 -6.90
N PRO A 27 -24.54 -0.16 -8.06
CA PRO A 27 -23.14 -0.54 -8.17
C PRO A 27 -22.16 0.22 -7.25
N ALA A 28 -22.54 1.41 -6.76
CA ALA A 28 -21.75 2.18 -5.80
C ALA A 28 -22.31 2.11 -4.37
N ALA A 29 -23.64 2.06 -4.23
CA ALA A 29 -24.31 2.13 -2.94
C ALA A 29 -23.99 0.93 -2.03
N TYR A 30 -24.05 -0.27 -2.60
CA TYR A 30 -23.86 -1.52 -1.87
C TYR A 30 -22.39 -1.93 -1.78
N TRP A 31 -21.67 -1.32 -0.85
CA TRP A 31 -20.28 -1.67 -0.56
C TRP A 31 -20.02 -1.67 0.95
N ASN A 32 -19.98 -2.86 1.55
CA ASN A 32 -19.86 -3.08 3.00
C ASN A 32 -18.42 -3.26 3.48
N LEU A 33 -17.43 -2.79 2.71
CA LEU A 33 -16.01 -3.05 3.00
C LEU A 33 -15.28 -1.86 3.66
N SER A 34 -16.00 -0.85 4.13
CA SER A 34 -15.37 0.37 4.65
C SER A 34 -14.66 0.15 5.97
N SER A 35 -15.21 -0.65 6.89
CA SER A 35 -14.59 -0.93 8.19
C SER A 35 -13.21 -1.55 8.03
N GLY A 36 -13.06 -2.51 7.12
CA GLY A 36 -11.78 -3.13 6.77
C GLY A 36 -10.76 -2.13 6.25
N ARG A 37 -11.18 -1.16 5.43
CA ARG A 37 -10.28 -0.07 5.00
C ARG A 37 -9.93 0.87 6.15
N LEU A 38 -10.89 1.29 6.96
CA LEU A 38 -10.69 2.26 8.04
C LEU A 38 -9.77 1.70 9.14
N VAL A 39 -9.89 0.43 9.51
CA VAL A 39 -8.99 -0.17 10.50
C VAL A 39 -7.54 -0.20 10.02
N THR A 40 -7.27 -0.18 8.71
CA THR A 40 -5.89 -0.04 8.23
C THR A 40 -5.24 1.26 8.68
N HIS A 41 -5.99 2.36 8.82
CA HIS A 41 -5.44 3.63 9.32
C HIS A 41 -5.05 3.54 10.80
N ILE A 42 -5.80 2.78 11.61
CA ILE A 42 -5.44 2.49 13.00
C ILE A 42 -4.11 1.72 13.05
N LEU A 43 -3.96 0.71 12.19
CA LEU A 43 -2.74 -0.08 12.10
C LEU A 43 -1.55 0.74 11.58
N GLU A 44 -1.75 1.59 10.57
CA GLU A 44 -0.70 2.50 10.09
C GLU A 44 -0.28 3.47 11.22
N HIS A 45 -1.21 4.03 11.99
CA HIS A 45 -0.86 4.89 13.12
C HIS A 45 0.07 4.16 14.11
N TYR A 46 -0.30 2.94 14.51
CA TYR A 46 0.56 2.12 15.36
C TYR A 46 1.91 1.84 14.70
N TRP A 47 1.95 1.42 13.43
CA TRP A 47 3.21 1.11 12.78
C TRP A 47 4.13 2.31 12.65
N TYR A 48 3.62 3.52 12.46
CA TYR A 48 4.44 4.74 12.37
C TYR A 48 4.88 5.27 13.74
N THR A 49 4.17 4.95 14.82
CA THR A 49 4.45 5.48 16.17
C THR A 49 5.11 4.47 17.10
N GLY A 50 4.80 3.18 16.93
CA GLY A 50 5.08 2.12 17.88
C GLY A 50 4.24 2.19 19.17
N ASP A 51 3.20 3.03 19.20
CA ASP A 51 2.38 3.27 20.39
C ASP A 51 1.47 2.08 20.70
N LYS A 52 1.92 1.26 21.66
CA LYS A 52 1.20 0.05 22.09
C LYS A 52 -0.06 0.36 22.90
N ASP A 53 -0.10 1.49 23.60
CA ASP A 53 -1.25 1.87 24.43
C ASP A 53 -2.39 2.37 23.54
N PHE A 54 -2.08 3.21 22.54
CA PHE A 54 -3.02 3.55 21.48
C PHE A 54 -3.56 2.30 20.83
N LEU A 55 -2.67 1.38 20.46
CA LEU A 55 -3.04 0.17 19.77
C LEU A 55 -3.99 -0.71 20.60
N ALA A 56 -3.66 -0.92 21.88
CA ALA A 56 -4.50 -1.67 22.82
C ALA A 56 -5.88 -1.01 22.98
N SER A 57 -5.95 0.32 23.03
CA SER A 57 -7.22 1.06 23.12
C SER A 57 -8.13 0.92 21.90
N LYS A 58 -7.61 0.41 20.76
CA LYS A 58 -8.35 0.23 19.51
C LYS A 58 -8.57 -1.23 19.13
N LEU A 59 -8.08 -2.18 19.94
CA LEU A 59 -8.23 -3.60 19.69
C LEU A 59 -9.68 -4.02 19.50
N GLU A 60 -10.59 -3.56 20.36
CA GLU A 60 -12.01 -3.86 20.25
C GLU A 60 -12.59 -3.38 18.91
N THR A 61 -12.28 -2.15 18.49
CA THR A 61 -12.71 -1.63 17.18
C THR A 61 -12.19 -2.48 16.01
N ILE A 62 -10.96 -2.98 16.10
CA ILE A 62 -10.37 -3.84 15.08
C ILE A 62 -11.07 -5.22 15.09
N SER A 63 -11.21 -5.84 16.27
CA SER A 63 -11.88 -7.13 16.48
C SER A 63 -13.32 -7.12 16.00
N GLU A 64 -14.10 -6.10 16.33
CA GLU A 64 -15.49 -6.01 15.91
C GLU A 64 -15.63 -5.77 14.38
N ALA A 65 -14.66 -5.12 13.73
CA ALA A 65 -14.65 -5.05 12.26
C ALA A 65 -14.42 -6.43 11.63
N ILE A 66 -13.54 -7.23 12.25
CA ILE A 66 -13.22 -8.60 11.81
C ILE A 66 -14.43 -9.51 11.98
N GLU A 67 -15.09 -9.44 13.13
CA GLU A 67 -16.27 -10.23 13.44
C GLU A 67 -17.39 -10.02 12.43
N PHE A 68 -17.63 -8.78 12.02
CA PHE A 68 -18.60 -8.47 10.97
C PHE A 68 -18.31 -9.22 9.67
N TYR A 69 -17.05 -9.22 9.24
CA TYR A 69 -16.66 -9.91 8.02
C TYR A 69 -16.76 -11.42 8.15
N LEU A 70 -16.27 -12.01 9.27
CA LEU A 70 -16.42 -13.44 9.52
C LEU A 70 -17.88 -13.87 9.54
N GLY A 71 -18.78 -13.06 10.10
CA GLY A 71 -20.22 -13.32 10.16
C GLY A 71 -20.98 -13.08 8.85
N THR A 72 -20.37 -12.43 7.85
CA THR A 72 -21.04 -12.08 6.58
C THR A 72 -20.46 -12.76 5.34
N LEU A 73 -19.35 -13.51 5.48
CA LEU A 73 -18.83 -14.33 4.40
C LEU A 73 -19.85 -15.39 3.98
N GLN A 74 -19.94 -15.63 2.68
CA GLN A 74 -20.88 -16.59 2.10
C GLN A 74 -20.11 -17.62 1.26
N PRO A 75 -20.52 -18.90 1.29
CA PRO A 75 -19.97 -19.90 0.39
C PRO A 75 -20.32 -19.55 -1.06
N TYR A 76 -19.36 -19.76 -1.95
CA TYR A 76 -19.51 -19.54 -3.37
C TYR A 76 -18.67 -20.51 -4.17
N SER A 77 -19.31 -21.26 -5.06
CA SER A 77 -18.65 -22.27 -5.89
C SER A 77 -18.24 -21.71 -7.25
N VAL A 78 -16.99 -21.94 -7.63
CA VAL A 78 -16.45 -21.67 -8.97
C VAL A 78 -15.86 -22.95 -9.51
N ASN A 79 -16.39 -23.45 -10.63
CA ASN A 79 -15.93 -24.69 -11.28
C ASN A 79 -15.84 -25.91 -10.34
N GLY A 80 -16.76 -26.01 -9.37
CA GLY A 80 -16.81 -27.10 -8.40
C GLY A 80 -15.89 -26.94 -7.19
N THR A 81 -15.09 -25.86 -7.10
CA THR A 81 -14.34 -25.50 -5.89
C THR A 81 -15.11 -24.46 -5.08
N GLU A 82 -15.30 -24.72 -3.79
CA GLU A 82 -15.97 -23.78 -2.86
C GLU A 82 -14.99 -22.79 -2.24
N TYR A 83 -15.45 -21.55 -2.14
CA TYR A 83 -14.72 -20.44 -1.52
C TYR A 83 -15.63 -19.66 -0.58
N LEU A 84 -15.04 -18.91 0.35
CA LEU A 84 -15.74 -17.90 1.13
C LEU A 84 -15.52 -16.51 0.52
N VAL A 85 -16.62 -15.84 0.17
CA VAL A 85 -16.62 -14.55 -0.51
C VAL A 85 -17.45 -13.51 0.22
N THR A 86 -17.13 -12.24 0.03
CA THR A 86 -18.00 -11.14 0.43
C THR A 86 -19.11 -10.93 -0.61
N ASN A 87 -20.31 -10.61 -0.16
CA ASN A 87 -21.47 -10.29 -1.01
C ASN A 87 -22.00 -8.88 -0.62
N PRO A 88 -22.21 -7.96 -1.57
CA PRO A 88 -22.09 -8.09 -3.03
C PRO A 88 -20.70 -7.82 -3.62
N SER A 89 -19.72 -7.49 -2.78
CA SER A 89 -18.37 -7.19 -3.25
C SER A 89 -17.59 -8.47 -3.61
N ARG A 90 -17.64 -8.90 -4.88
CA ARG A 90 -16.93 -10.10 -5.40
C ARG A 90 -15.48 -9.85 -5.86
N PHE A 91 -14.86 -8.74 -5.42
CA PHE A 91 -13.49 -8.40 -5.83
C PHE A 91 -12.47 -9.36 -5.20
N LEU A 92 -11.68 -10.01 -6.03
CA LEU A 92 -10.61 -10.95 -5.65
C LEU A 92 -9.53 -10.33 -4.72
N THR A 93 -9.34 -9.02 -4.83
CA THR A 93 -8.16 -8.29 -4.35
C THR A 93 -8.51 -7.04 -3.55
N ASN A 94 -9.80 -6.78 -3.31
CA ASN A 94 -10.27 -5.62 -2.55
C ASN A 94 -11.13 -6.03 -1.35
N SER A 95 -11.14 -7.33 -1.04
CA SER A 95 -11.92 -7.93 0.03
C SER A 95 -11.31 -7.62 1.40
N PRO A 96 -12.10 -7.70 2.48
CA PRO A 96 -11.61 -7.68 3.86
C PRO A 96 -10.57 -8.77 4.14
N GLN A 97 -10.42 -9.76 3.26
CA GLN A 97 -9.31 -10.70 3.28
C GLN A 97 -7.94 -10.00 3.13
N THR A 98 -7.86 -8.84 2.47
CA THR A 98 -6.65 -8.01 2.46
C THR A 98 -6.36 -7.33 3.80
N THR A 99 -7.40 -7.02 4.58
CA THR A 99 -7.29 -6.50 5.95
C THR A 99 -6.93 -7.63 6.93
N PHE A 100 -7.52 -8.81 6.75
CA PHE A 100 -7.23 -10.00 7.54
C PHE A 100 -5.79 -10.48 7.45
N VAL A 101 -5.13 -10.27 6.31
CA VAL A 101 -3.69 -10.57 6.13
C VAL A 101 -2.80 -9.68 7.02
N ARG A 102 -3.28 -8.51 7.47
CA ARG A 102 -2.52 -7.55 8.31
C ARG A 102 -2.60 -7.84 9.81
N LEU A 103 -3.46 -8.76 10.25
CA LEU A 103 -3.66 -9.06 11.68
C LEU A 103 -2.72 -10.14 12.23
N PRO A 104 -2.34 -11.19 11.48
CA PRO A 104 -1.34 -12.16 11.96
C PRO A 104 0.04 -11.52 12.23
N THR A 105 0.34 -10.37 11.62
CA THR A 105 1.59 -9.61 11.83
C THR A 105 1.54 -8.68 13.05
N TYR A 106 0.44 -8.69 13.81
CA TYR A 106 0.14 -7.73 14.86
C TYR A 106 0.80 -8.01 16.22
N ASN A 107 1.45 -9.18 16.38
CA ASN A 107 1.92 -9.77 17.64
C ASN A 107 0.87 -10.74 18.22
N ASN A 108 1.20 -12.03 18.25
CA ASN A 108 0.36 -13.13 18.77
C ASN A 108 -0.05 -12.95 20.25
N ALA A 109 0.50 -11.97 20.98
CA ALA A 109 0.28 -11.80 22.41
C ALA A 109 -0.97 -11.00 22.78
N THR A 110 -1.58 -10.25 21.86
CA THR A 110 -2.63 -9.25 22.18
C THR A 110 -3.97 -9.43 21.46
N THR A 111 -4.02 -10.23 20.40
CA THR A 111 -5.27 -10.56 19.71
C THR A 111 -5.86 -11.82 20.33
N ASP A 112 -7.19 -11.87 20.49
CA ASP A 112 -7.89 -13.08 20.94
C ASP A 112 -7.47 -14.29 20.08
N PRO A 113 -6.86 -15.34 20.68
CA PRO A 113 -6.43 -16.54 19.95
C PRO A 113 -7.55 -17.23 19.19
N THR A 114 -8.78 -17.19 19.73
CA THR A 114 -9.96 -17.77 19.07
C THR A 114 -10.32 -17.00 17.81
N LEU A 115 -10.32 -15.67 17.88
CA LEU A 115 -10.53 -14.82 16.71
C LEU A 115 -9.43 -15.05 15.66
N LEU A 116 -8.17 -15.11 16.08
CA LEU A 116 -7.04 -15.34 15.19
C LEU A 116 -7.14 -16.69 14.47
N SER A 117 -7.51 -17.76 15.18
CA SER A 117 -7.72 -19.09 14.60
C SER A 117 -8.83 -19.07 13.53
N ARG A 118 -9.97 -18.44 13.81
CA ARG A 118 -11.06 -18.28 12.84
C ARG A 118 -10.64 -17.49 11.61
N VAL A 119 -9.83 -16.44 11.79
CA VAL A 119 -9.27 -15.67 10.67
C VAL A 119 -8.33 -16.52 9.83
N GLN A 120 -7.43 -17.28 10.45
CA GLN A 120 -6.49 -18.18 9.77
C GLN A 120 -7.22 -19.27 8.99
N GLU A 121 -8.22 -19.91 9.60
CA GLU A 121 -9.08 -20.89 8.93
C GLU A 121 -9.79 -20.26 7.74
N THR A 122 -10.44 -19.10 7.92
CA THR A 122 -11.15 -18.41 6.84
C THR A 122 -10.23 -18.07 5.66
N GLN A 123 -8.95 -17.78 5.90
CA GLN A 123 -7.99 -17.50 4.84
C GLN A 123 -7.74 -18.70 3.92
N THR A 124 -7.89 -19.94 4.39
CA THR A 124 -7.71 -21.14 3.56
C THR A 124 -8.84 -21.32 2.54
N TRP A 125 -9.99 -20.67 2.77
CA TRP A 125 -11.16 -20.69 1.88
C TRP A 125 -11.20 -19.51 0.91
N ARG A 126 -10.14 -18.69 0.86
CA ARG A 126 -10.10 -17.52 -0.02
C ARG A 126 -9.94 -17.95 -1.48
N PRO A 127 -10.64 -17.30 -2.43
CA PRO A 127 -10.38 -17.52 -3.85
C PRO A 127 -8.97 -17.05 -4.25
N PRO A 128 -8.25 -17.81 -5.09
CA PRO A 128 -6.93 -17.42 -5.59
C PRO A 128 -7.06 -16.27 -6.59
N CYS A 129 -5.97 -15.50 -6.79
CA CYS A 129 -5.94 -14.51 -7.88
C CYS A 129 -6.06 -15.21 -9.24
N CYS A 130 -7.14 -14.94 -9.97
CA CYS A 130 -7.36 -15.45 -11.32
C CYS A 130 -6.83 -14.46 -12.37
N TYR A 131 -6.40 -14.98 -13.51
CA TYR A 131 -5.94 -14.19 -14.66
C TYR A 131 -6.98 -14.25 -15.76
N SER A 132 -7.27 -13.10 -16.38
CA SER A 132 -8.28 -13.02 -17.43
C SER A 132 -7.82 -13.75 -18.69
N THR A 133 -8.71 -14.57 -19.24
CA THR A 133 -8.57 -15.18 -20.57
C THR A 133 -9.01 -14.21 -21.67
N ARG A 134 -9.94 -13.30 -21.35
CA ARG A 134 -10.43 -12.25 -22.26
C ARG A 134 -9.45 -11.11 -22.45
N TYR A 135 -8.69 -10.79 -21.41
CA TYR A 135 -7.71 -9.70 -21.38
C TYR A 135 -6.34 -10.28 -20.97
N PRO A 136 -5.64 -10.98 -21.88
CA PRO A 136 -4.42 -11.70 -21.55
C PRO A 136 -3.39 -10.82 -20.85
N GLY A 137 -2.83 -11.35 -19.77
CA GLY A 137 -1.83 -10.64 -18.97
C GLY A 137 -2.40 -9.68 -17.94
N THR A 138 -3.71 -9.68 -17.67
CA THR A 138 -4.31 -8.91 -16.55
C THR A 138 -4.94 -9.85 -15.50
N PRO A 139 -4.95 -9.46 -14.22
CA PRO A 139 -5.77 -10.16 -13.21
C PRO A 139 -7.25 -9.90 -13.48
N GLN A 140 -8.10 -10.86 -13.09
CA GLN A 140 -9.53 -10.64 -13.10
C GLN A 140 -9.94 -9.67 -11.97
N GLU A 141 -10.83 -8.75 -12.27
CA GLU A 141 -11.45 -7.87 -11.27
C GLU A 141 -12.52 -8.60 -10.43
N TRP A 142 -13.21 -9.57 -11.05
CA TRP A 142 -14.23 -10.42 -10.42
C TRP A 142 -13.86 -11.90 -10.51
N LEU A 143 -14.51 -12.76 -9.72
CA LEU A 143 -14.30 -14.22 -9.77
C LEU A 143 -14.60 -14.83 -11.14
N GLN A 144 -15.61 -14.31 -11.82
CA GLN A 144 -15.86 -14.63 -13.21
C GLN A 144 -15.13 -13.65 -14.13
N ASP A 145 -14.64 -14.16 -15.24
CA ASP A 145 -13.99 -13.38 -16.29
C ASP A 145 -15.05 -12.63 -17.13
N TYR A 146 -15.60 -11.56 -16.55
CA TYR A 146 -16.59 -10.69 -17.19
C TYR A 146 -15.96 -9.75 -18.21
N LYS A 147 -16.73 -9.36 -19.23
CA LYS A 147 -16.36 -8.26 -20.13
C LYS A 147 -16.36 -6.95 -19.34
N GLN A 148 -15.34 -6.11 -19.54
CA GLN A 148 -15.32 -4.77 -18.97
C GLN A 148 -16.51 -3.94 -19.51
N ALA A 149 -17.31 -3.39 -18.60
CA ALA A 149 -18.43 -2.51 -18.97
C ALA A 149 -17.94 -1.11 -19.39
N GLU A 150 -16.92 -0.60 -18.69
CA GLU A 150 -16.29 0.69 -18.90
C GLU A 150 -14.77 0.48 -18.93
N PRO A 151 -14.13 0.34 -20.10
CA PRO A 151 -12.67 0.12 -20.19
C PRO A 151 -11.84 1.29 -19.64
N ASP A 152 -12.37 2.50 -19.70
CA ASP A 152 -11.81 3.73 -19.16
C ASP A 152 -12.20 4.01 -17.70
N HIS A 153 -12.78 3.03 -16.99
CA HIS A 153 -13.28 3.25 -15.63
C HIS A 153 -12.20 3.83 -14.71
N ARG A 154 -12.55 4.91 -14.02
CA ARG A 154 -11.67 5.67 -13.13
C ARG A 154 -11.26 4.92 -11.84
N ARG A 155 -11.80 3.73 -11.55
CA ARG A 155 -11.43 2.95 -10.36
C ARG A 155 -10.70 1.66 -10.73
N PHE A 156 -9.64 1.37 -10.01
CA PHE A 156 -8.90 0.11 -10.10
C PHE A 156 -8.96 -0.59 -8.74
N SER A 157 -10.18 -0.86 -8.29
CA SER A 157 -10.47 -1.44 -6.98
C SER A 157 -9.71 -2.74 -6.74
N HIS A 158 -9.64 -3.61 -7.75
CA HIS A 158 -8.96 -4.90 -7.70
C HIS A 158 -7.42 -4.81 -7.63
N SER A 159 -6.90 -3.63 -7.39
CA SER A 159 -5.48 -3.33 -7.41
C SER A 159 -5.03 -2.75 -6.07
N TYR A 160 -5.97 -2.52 -5.15
CA TYR A 160 -5.71 -2.07 -3.78
C TYR A 160 -4.55 -2.81 -3.10
N THR A 161 -4.34 -4.09 -3.42
CA THR A 161 -3.23 -4.94 -2.99
C THR A 161 -1.83 -4.42 -3.31
N LEU A 162 -1.66 -3.59 -4.34
CA LEU A 162 -0.39 -2.89 -4.63
C LEU A 162 -0.27 -1.59 -3.83
N TYR A 163 -1.33 -0.77 -3.83
CA TYR A 163 -1.38 0.47 -3.06
C TYR A 163 -2.82 0.87 -2.69
N PRO A 164 -3.09 1.20 -1.42
CA PRO A 164 -2.19 1.27 -0.26
C PRO A 164 -1.88 -0.11 0.38
N GLY A 165 -2.33 -1.20 -0.24
CA GLY A 165 -1.99 -2.57 0.11
C GLY A 165 -0.48 -2.84 0.10
N THR A 166 -0.14 -4.04 0.56
CA THR A 166 1.25 -4.50 0.73
C THR A 166 1.41 -5.95 0.29
N GLN A 167 0.43 -6.49 -0.44
CA GLN A 167 0.40 -7.89 -0.87
C GLN A 167 1.16 -8.10 -2.18
N ILE A 168 1.23 -7.07 -3.02
CA ILE A 168 2.02 -7.10 -4.25
C ILE A 168 3.28 -6.28 -3.98
N LEU A 169 4.41 -6.98 -3.98
CA LEU A 169 5.71 -6.43 -3.62
C LEU A 169 6.51 -6.06 -4.88
N PRO A 170 7.41 -5.07 -4.81
CA PRO A 170 8.25 -4.69 -5.95
C PRO A 170 9.38 -5.70 -6.22
N PRO A 171 9.98 -5.68 -7.42
CA PRO A 171 11.16 -6.45 -7.74
C PRO A 171 12.29 -6.30 -6.70
N GLY A 172 12.83 -7.43 -6.24
CA GLY A 172 13.90 -7.47 -5.23
C GLY A 172 13.43 -7.44 -3.77
N ALA A 173 12.12 -7.50 -3.53
CA ALA A 173 11.55 -7.78 -2.22
C ALA A 173 11.41 -9.29 -2.00
N SER A 174 11.52 -9.75 -0.74
CA SER A 174 11.19 -11.13 -0.39
C SER A 174 9.70 -11.39 -0.60
N GLY A 175 9.35 -12.47 -1.30
CA GLY A 175 7.96 -12.75 -1.69
C GLY A 175 7.49 -12.06 -2.98
N TYR A 176 8.40 -11.51 -3.79
CA TYR A 176 8.07 -10.95 -5.11
C TYR A 176 7.49 -12.01 -6.06
N ASP A 177 6.27 -11.77 -6.55
CA ASP A 177 5.63 -12.55 -7.61
C ASP A 177 5.66 -11.75 -8.92
N ALA A 178 6.59 -12.11 -9.81
CA ALA A 178 6.78 -11.43 -11.09
C ALA A 178 5.54 -11.50 -12.00
N LYS A 179 4.79 -12.60 -11.95
CA LYS A 179 3.60 -12.79 -12.79
C LYS A 179 2.49 -11.88 -12.30
N LEU A 180 2.21 -11.89 -11.00
CA LEU A 180 1.16 -11.06 -10.41
C LEU A 180 1.49 -9.57 -10.52
N PHE A 181 2.74 -9.18 -10.25
CA PHE A 181 3.21 -7.80 -10.37
C PHE A 181 3.05 -7.28 -11.81
N SER A 182 3.52 -8.05 -12.80
CA SER A 182 3.40 -7.68 -14.21
C SER A 182 1.94 -7.60 -14.66
N ALA A 183 1.11 -8.52 -14.17
CA ALA A 183 -0.30 -8.54 -14.54
C ALA A 183 -1.08 -7.34 -13.98
N VAL A 184 -0.81 -6.99 -12.72
CA VAL A 184 -1.39 -5.79 -12.13
C VAL A 184 -0.90 -4.54 -12.87
N ALA A 185 0.39 -4.44 -13.21
CA ALA A 185 0.90 -3.34 -14.02
C ALA A 185 0.21 -3.23 -15.41
N ALA A 186 -0.13 -4.37 -16.02
CA ALA A 186 -0.85 -4.40 -17.30
C ALA A 186 -2.27 -3.81 -17.21
N THR A 187 -2.99 -4.01 -16.09
CA THR A 187 -4.27 -3.33 -15.84
C THR A 187 -4.12 -1.81 -15.97
N PHE A 188 -3.08 -1.21 -15.38
CA PHE A 188 -2.90 0.25 -15.44
C PHE A 188 -2.63 0.72 -16.84
N LYS A 189 -1.77 0.00 -17.55
CA LYS A 189 -1.47 0.32 -18.95
C LYS A 189 -2.76 0.34 -19.77
N ASP A 190 -3.57 -0.70 -19.68
CA ASP A 190 -4.86 -0.81 -20.38
C ASP A 190 -5.76 0.40 -20.06
N ARG A 191 -5.98 0.67 -18.78
CA ARG A 191 -6.88 1.73 -18.33
C ARG A 191 -6.40 3.13 -18.70
N LEU A 192 -5.11 3.40 -18.56
CA LEU A 192 -4.50 4.68 -18.93
C LEU A 192 -4.53 4.91 -20.44
N THR A 193 -4.37 3.86 -21.26
CA THR A 193 -4.52 3.99 -22.73
C THR A 193 -5.93 4.32 -23.17
N HIS A 194 -6.94 4.07 -22.32
CA HIS A 194 -8.32 4.46 -22.52
C HIS A 194 -8.70 5.78 -21.80
N ASN A 195 -7.73 6.62 -21.43
CA ASN A 195 -7.95 7.89 -20.72
C ASN A 195 -8.49 7.75 -19.28
N GLY A 196 -8.25 6.62 -18.63
CA GLY A 196 -8.79 6.34 -17.31
C GLY A 196 -8.37 7.31 -16.20
N ALA A 197 -7.25 8.03 -16.31
CA ALA A 197 -6.71 8.94 -15.26
C ALA A 197 -7.16 10.42 -15.38
N GLY A 198 -8.44 10.66 -15.61
CA GLY A 198 -8.97 12.02 -15.84
C GLY A 198 -9.14 12.88 -14.58
N THR A 199 -9.37 12.27 -13.42
CA THR A 199 -9.67 12.98 -12.17
C THR A 199 -8.43 13.14 -11.28
N GLY A 200 -8.31 14.26 -10.59
CA GLY A 200 -7.27 14.58 -9.61
C GLY A 200 -6.92 13.47 -8.61
N TRP A 201 -7.89 12.96 -7.85
CA TRP A 201 -7.65 11.86 -6.89
C TRP A 201 -7.11 10.60 -7.56
N LEU A 202 -7.53 10.33 -8.79
CA LEU A 202 -7.11 9.16 -9.51
C LEU A 202 -5.69 9.32 -10.03
N ARG A 203 -5.37 10.50 -10.56
CA ARG A 203 -4.02 10.83 -10.98
C ARG A 203 -3.05 10.75 -9.79
N ALA A 204 -3.45 11.29 -8.64
CA ALA A 204 -2.70 11.12 -7.40
C ALA A 204 -2.52 9.64 -7.02
N TRP A 205 -3.56 8.82 -7.16
CA TRP A 205 -3.43 7.38 -6.95
C TRP A 205 -2.46 6.76 -7.97
N THR A 206 -2.55 7.09 -9.26
CA THR A 206 -1.63 6.64 -10.31
C THR A 206 -0.17 7.00 -10.03
N ILE A 207 0.11 8.13 -9.37
CA ILE A 207 1.48 8.47 -8.91
C ILE A 207 1.97 7.46 -7.87
N ASN A 208 1.18 7.18 -6.82
CA ASN A 208 1.52 6.18 -5.79
C ASN A 208 1.73 4.79 -6.38
N TRP A 209 0.96 4.47 -7.42
CA TRP A 209 1.05 3.25 -8.19
C TRP A 209 2.34 3.12 -9.00
N HIS A 210 2.71 4.16 -9.73
CA HIS A 210 3.98 4.20 -10.43
C HIS A 210 5.17 4.25 -9.46
N ALA A 211 4.95 4.73 -8.24
CA ALA A 211 5.93 4.62 -7.18
C ALA A 211 6.16 3.14 -6.81
N ARG A 212 5.07 2.43 -6.48
CA ARG A 212 5.13 1.00 -6.11
C ARG A 212 5.52 0.07 -7.26
N SER A 213 5.19 0.42 -8.50
CA SER A 213 5.58 -0.36 -9.69
C SER A 213 6.96 0.01 -10.24
N GLN A 214 7.69 0.92 -9.58
CA GLN A 214 9.04 1.36 -9.95
C GLN A 214 9.14 1.94 -11.37
N ASN A 215 8.06 2.52 -11.89
CA ASN A 215 8.03 3.13 -13.22
C ASN A 215 8.36 4.63 -13.14
N ARG A 216 9.65 4.96 -13.19
CA ARG A 216 10.14 6.34 -13.05
C ARG A 216 9.56 7.31 -14.08
N THR A 217 9.43 6.89 -15.34
CA THR A 217 8.97 7.75 -16.44
C THR A 217 7.49 8.06 -16.27
N ALA A 218 6.68 7.05 -15.98
CA ALA A 218 5.25 7.24 -15.76
C ALA A 218 4.97 8.01 -14.47
N LEU A 219 5.78 7.81 -13.41
CA LEU A 219 5.69 8.61 -12.19
C LEU A 219 5.93 10.09 -12.49
N ALA A 220 7.04 10.42 -13.15
CA ALA A 220 7.38 11.80 -13.51
C ALA A 220 6.28 12.46 -14.36
N GLY A 221 5.78 11.73 -15.38
CA GLY A 221 4.71 12.21 -16.25
C GLY A 221 3.40 12.48 -15.50
N ASN A 222 3.00 11.59 -14.60
CA ASN A 222 1.77 11.78 -13.81
C ASN A 222 1.91 12.89 -12.76
N THR A 223 3.08 13.04 -12.13
CA THR A 223 3.39 14.17 -11.23
C THR A 223 3.27 15.49 -11.97
N TYR A 224 3.88 15.60 -13.16
CA TYR A 224 3.77 16.79 -14.00
C TYR A 224 2.32 17.08 -14.39
N GLN A 225 1.58 16.06 -14.86
CA GLN A 225 0.18 16.23 -15.24
C GLN A 225 -0.71 16.62 -14.07
N PHE A 226 -0.41 16.19 -12.84
CA PHE A 226 -1.19 16.56 -11.66
C PHE A 226 -1.08 18.06 -11.40
N LEU A 227 0.14 18.56 -11.36
CA LEU A 227 0.41 19.98 -11.15
C LEU A 227 -0.04 20.87 -12.31
N SER A 228 -0.13 20.33 -13.54
CA SER A 228 -0.50 21.13 -14.72
C SER A 228 -1.97 21.06 -15.13
N SER A 229 -2.71 20.03 -14.70
CA SER A 229 -4.09 19.80 -15.18
C SER A 229 -5.09 19.37 -14.10
N SER A 230 -4.62 19.06 -12.90
CA SER A 230 -5.46 18.66 -11.77
C SER A 230 -5.30 19.59 -10.58
N ASP A 231 -4.77 20.80 -10.79
CA ASP A 231 -4.55 21.79 -9.74
C ASP A 231 -5.08 23.17 -10.15
N TYR A 232 -5.79 23.83 -9.25
CA TYR A 232 -6.18 25.23 -9.42
C TYR A 232 -5.03 26.17 -9.06
N ASN A 233 -5.13 27.46 -9.42
CA ASN A 233 -4.13 28.48 -9.09
C ASN A 233 -3.88 28.66 -7.58
N ASN A 234 -4.79 28.18 -6.73
CA ASN A 234 -4.65 28.17 -5.27
C ASN A 234 -4.09 26.85 -4.71
N SER A 235 -3.57 25.98 -5.57
CA SER A 235 -3.04 24.65 -5.25
C SER A 235 -4.04 23.65 -4.69
N MET A 236 -5.34 23.86 -4.96
CA MET A 236 -6.38 22.90 -4.63
C MET A 236 -6.64 21.96 -5.80
N ASP A 237 -6.65 20.66 -5.51
CA ASP A 237 -6.93 19.61 -6.49
C ASP A 237 -8.32 19.79 -7.11
N VAL A 238 -8.39 19.58 -8.43
CA VAL A 238 -9.61 19.72 -9.22
C VAL A 238 -10.03 18.40 -9.86
N ASN A 239 -11.30 18.08 -9.68
CA ASN A 239 -11.97 16.93 -10.27
C ASN A 239 -13.22 17.40 -10.97
N GLU A 240 -13.26 17.33 -12.30
CA GLU A 240 -14.43 17.69 -13.11
C GLU A 240 -14.96 19.12 -12.81
N GLY A 241 -14.04 20.05 -12.53
CA GLY A 241 -14.38 21.45 -12.21
C GLY A 241 -14.79 21.71 -10.76
N VAL A 242 -14.63 20.73 -9.87
CA VAL A 242 -14.90 20.87 -8.43
C VAL A 242 -13.65 20.56 -7.61
N THR A 243 -13.44 21.32 -6.55
CA THR A 243 -12.34 21.07 -5.61
C THR A 243 -12.62 19.84 -4.75
N LEU A 244 -11.68 18.89 -4.72
CA LEU A 244 -11.65 17.78 -3.75
C LEU A 244 -10.23 17.70 -3.15
N ILE A 245 -10.12 17.41 -1.85
CA ILE A 245 -8.82 17.45 -1.15
C ILE A 245 -8.02 16.14 -1.27
N ASP A 246 -8.66 15.08 -1.76
CA ASP A 246 -8.08 13.74 -1.84
C ASP A 246 -6.91 13.67 -2.82
N GLY A 247 -6.95 14.38 -3.95
CA GLY A 247 -5.81 14.48 -4.86
C GLY A 247 -4.59 15.13 -4.24
N ASN A 248 -4.75 16.24 -3.50
CA ASN A 248 -3.64 16.89 -2.79
C ASN A 248 -2.96 15.94 -1.80
N LEU A 249 -3.75 15.27 -0.95
CA LEU A 249 -3.22 14.33 0.05
C LEU A 249 -2.58 13.10 -0.61
N GLY A 250 -3.21 12.58 -1.68
CA GLY A 250 -2.68 11.47 -2.45
C GLY A 250 -1.36 11.82 -3.15
N PHE A 251 -1.21 13.04 -3.67
CA PHE A 251 0.01 13.52 -4.31
C PHE A 251 1.19 13.51 -3.34
N VAL A 252 1.01 14.03 -2.13
CA VAL A 252 2.03 14.00 -1.07
C VAL A 252 2.41 12.55 -0.73
N GLY A 253 1.43 11.66 -0.62
CA GLY A 253 1.66 10.22 -0.44
C GLY A 253 2.51 9.62 -1.57
N GLY A 254 2.25 10.02 -2.82
CA GLY A 254 2.95 9.52 -4.00
C GLY A 254 4.40 9.97 -4.06
N VAL A 255 4.67 11.23 -3.74
CA VAL A 255 6.04 11.76 -3.61
C VAL A 255 6.79 11.03 -2.49
N ALA A 256 6.15 10.84 -1.33
CA ALA A 256 6.76 10.11 -0.21
C ALA A 256 7.06 8.65 -0.57
N GLU A 257 6.17 7.95 -1.28
CA GLU A 257 6.38 6.57 -1.76
C GLU A 257 7.45 6.47 -2.86
N ALA A 258 7.66 7.51 -3.65
CA ALA A 258 8.77 7.57 -4.62
C ALA A 258 10.13 7.66 -3.92
N LEU A 259 10.19 8.48 -2.87
CA LEU A 259 11.41 8.69 -2.07
C LEU A 259 11.66 7.56 -1.07
N ARG A 260 10.61 6.88 -0.59
CA ARG A 260 10.72 5.86 0.45
C ARG A 260 9.55 4.86 0.48
N GLN A 261 9.87 3.57 0.42
CA GLN A 261 8.90 2.48 0.57
C GLN A 261 9.12 1.68 1.87
N LEU A 262 8.00 1.25 2.49
CA LEU A 262 7.99 0.76 3.89
C LEU A 262 7.18 -0.54 4.11
N HIS A 263 6.76 -1.18 3.04
CA HIS A 263 5.80 -2.28 3.03
C HIS A 263 6.40 -3.68 2.92
N MET A 264 7.73 -3.80 2.97
CA MET A 264 8.47 -5.05 2.85
C MET A 264 9.00 -5.49 4.21
N ILE A 265 9.26 -6.78 4.32
CA ILE A 265 10.00 -7.41 5.41
C ILE A 265 11.06 -8.30 4.78
N ASP A 266 12.20 -8.45 5.45
CA ASP A 266 13.23 -9.39 5.01
C ASP A 266 12.86 -10.83 5.43
N GLU A 267 13.72 -11.78 5.09
CA GLU A 267 13.53 -13.21 5.38
C GLU A 267 13.52 -13.53 6.89
N GLU A 268 14.05 -12.64 7.72
CA GLU A 268 14.07 -12.75 9.18
C GLU A 268 12.88 -12.02 9.83
N GLY A 269 11.98 -11.44 9.04
CA GLY A 269 10.81 -10.69 9.51
C GLY A 269 11.13 -9.27 9.98
N VAL A 270 12.32 -8.75 9.70
CA VAL A 270 12.70 -7.37 10.01
C VAL A 270 12.14 -6.43 8.96
N ARG A 271 11.65 -5.26 9.39
CA ARG A 271 11.13 -4.23 8.49
C ARG A 271 12.22 -3.75 7.53
N GLU A 272 11.91 -3.76 6.23
CA GLU A 272 12.74 -3.07 5.24
C GLU A 272 12.22 -1.67 4.94
N VAL A 273 13.15 -0.72 4.87
CA VAL A 273 12.95 0.66 4.40
C VAL A 273 13.77 0.82 3.13
N TRP A 274 13.09 1.04 2.02
CA TRP A 274 13.76 1.29 0.74
C TRP A 274 13.82 2.79 0.52
N LEU A 275 15.02 3.35 0.45
CA LEU A 275 15.29 4.76 0.17
C LEU A 275 15.60 4.93 -1.31
N LEU A 276 15.00 5.95 -1.92
CA LEU A 276 15.03 6.21 -3.37
C LEU A 276 14.66 4.97 -4.22
N PRO A 277 13.56 4.24 -3.89
CA PRO A 277 13.16 3.05 -4.64
C PRO A 277 12.81 3.35 -6.10
N VAL A 278 12.37 4.57 -6.39
CA VAL A 278 12.11 5.05 -7.75
C VAL A 278 12.29 6.55 -7.82
N LEU A 279 13.29 6.98 -8.59
CA LEU A 279 13.67 8.38 -8.71
C LEU A 279 13.41 8.88 -10.14
N PRO A 280 12.52 9.86 -10.35
CA PRO A 280 12.45 10.62 -11.59
C PRO A 280 13.82 11.19 -11.98
N GLU A 281 14.12 11.23 -13.28
CA GLU A 281 15.40 11.75 -13.78
C GLU A 281 15.61 13.22 -13.41
N GLN A 282 14.51 13.97 -13.24
CA GLN A 282 14.50 15.37 -12.85
C GLN A 282 14.90 15.59 -11.39
N TRP A 283 14.84 14.57 -10.52
CA TRP A 283 15.14 14.66 -9.10
C TRP A 283 16.55 14.12 -8.80
N ASN A 284 17.53 14.45 -9.63
CA ASN A 284 18.82 13.75 -9.63
C ASN A 284 19.73 14.11 -8.43
N SER A 285 19.62 15.31 -7.86
CA SER A 285 20.44 15.72 -6.71
C SER A 285 19.64 16.64 -5.79
N GLU A 286 19.17 16.12 -4.67
CA GLU A 286 18.27 16.83 -3.75
C GLU A 286 18.47 16.33 -2.31
N ARG A 287 17.63 16.84 -1.39
CA ARG A 287 17.55 16.38 -0.01
C ARG A 287 16.11 16.30 0.48
N VAL A 288 15.89 15.45 1.48
CA VAL A 288 14.62 15.35 2.19
C VAL A 288 14.87 15.14 3.68
N SER A 289 13.97 15.67 4.52
CA SER A 289 14.04 15.54 5.97
C SER A 289 12.67 15.21 6.56
N GLY A 290 12.66 14.47 7.66
CA GLY A 290 11.45 14.16 8.42
C GLY A 290 10.64 12.97 7.90
N LEU A 291 11.19 12.15 7.00
CA LEU A 291 10.47 10.99 6.46
C LEU A 291 10.40 9.85 7.49
N ILE A 292 9.21 9.59 8.04
CA ILE A 292 8.99 8.56 9.07
C ILE A 292 8.75 7.16 8.45
N SER A 293 9.43 6.12 8.92
CA SER A 293 9.16 4.72 8.56
C SER A 293 8.14 4.06 9.48
N ARG A 294 7.54 2.96 9.00
CA ARG A 294 6.99 1.94 9.90
C ARG A 294 8.12 1.45 10.82
N GLY A 295 7.85 1.27 12.11
CA GLY A 295 8.85 1.12 13.17
C GLY A 295 9.33 2.44 13.78
N GLY A 296 8.75 3.59 13.41
CA GLY A 296 8.97 4.87 14.09
C GLY A 296 10.33 5.52 13.88
N SER A 297 11.11 5.09 12.87
CA SER A 297 12.38 5.73 12.55
C SER A 297 12.17 6.94 11.65
N VAL A 298 12.88 8.05 11.90
CA VAL A 298 12.82 9.27 11.09
C VAL A 298 14.08 9.36 10.26
N PHE A 299 13.92 9.58 8.95
CA PHE A 299 15.01 9.65 8.00
C PHE A 299 15.15 11.06 7.43
N ASP A 300 16.38 11.56 7.48
CA ASP A 300 16.85 12.69 6.69
C ASP A 300 17.95 12.15 5.78
N PHE A 301 17.92 12.47 4.49
CA PHE A 301 18.97 12.05 3.57
C PHE A 301 19.12 12.98 2.37
N GLU A 302 20.33 12.97 1.83
CA GLU A 302 20.74 13.74 0.66
C GLU A 302 21.25 12.77 -0.38
N TRP A 303 21.05 13.11 -1.65
CA TRP A 303 21.57 12.32 -2.76
C TRP A 303 22.14 13.21 -3.85
N ILE A 304 23.14 12.67 -4.54
CA ILE A 304 23.83 13.31 -5.65
C ILE A 304 23.87 12.30 -6.79
N GLU A 305 23.46 12.73 -7.98
CA GLU A 305 23.40 11.86 -9.18
C GLU A 305 22.59 10.56 -8.96
N GLY A 306 21.52 10.68 -8.20
CA GLY A 306 20.60 9.60 -7.86
C GLY A 306 21.17 8.59 -6.88
N ARG A 307 22.26 8.91 -6.16
CA ARG A 307 22.89 8.06 -5.14
C ARG A 307 22.89 8.78 -3.80
N ILE A 308 22.46 8.09 -2.75
CA ILE A 308 22.51 8.63 -1.38
C ILE A 308 23.97 8.95 -1.04
N SER A 309 24.22 10.18 -0.56
CA SER A 309 25.53 10.64 -0.10
C SER A 309 25.57 10.75 1.43
N LYS A 310 24.46 11.14 2.05
CA LYS A 310 24.32 11.27 3.50
C LYS A 310 22.97 10.77 3.96
N MET A 311 22.96 10.09 5.10
CA MET A 311 21.74 9.64 5.76
C MET A 311 21.86 9.82 7.27
N LYS A 312 20.82 10.42 7.86
CA LYS A 312 20.59 10.47 9.29
C LYS A 312 19.32 9.70 9.62
N MET A 313 19.41 8.86 10.63
CA MET A 313 18.28 8.09 11.16
C MET A 313 18.12 8.36 12.65
N LEU A 314 16.96 8.87 13.05
CA LEU A 314 16.52 8.90 14.45
C LEU A 314 15.57 7.73 14.70
N SER A 315 15.95 6.79 15.55
CA SER A 315 15.08 5.70 15.99
C SER A 315 14.28 6.12 17.22
N ARG A 316 12.96 6.33 17.09
CA ARG A 316 12.13 6.76 18.23
C ARG A 316 11.92 5.64 19.25
N VAL A 317 11.61 4.43 18.77
CA VAL A 317 11.20 3.31 19.64
C VAL A 317 12.29 2.25 19.85
N GLY A 318 13.37 2.28 19.07
CA GLY A 318 14.43 1.28 19.13
C GLY A 318 14.01 -0.05 18.50
N SER A 319 14.55 -0.35 17.32
CA SER A 319 14.33 -1.62 16.64
C SER A 319 15.48 -1.95 15.70
N ALA A 320 15.47 -3.19 15.21
CA ALA A 320 16.20 -3.51 13.99
C ALA A 320 15.44 -2.91 12.78
N VAL A 321 16.19 -2.41 11.81
CA VAL A 321 15.66 -2.00 10.50
C VAL A 321 16.66 -2.41 9.43
N VAL A 322 16.15 -2.88 8.29
CA VAL A 322 16.96 -3.10 7.10
C VAL A 322 16.72 -1.93 6.15
N ILE A 323 17.78 -1.27 5.72
CA ILE A 323 17.70 -0.14 4.80
C ILE A 323 18.26 -0.60 3.47
N LYS A 324 17.41 -0.66 2.45
CA LYS A 324 17.84 -0.77 1.06
C LYS A 324 17.98 0.64 0.50
N TYR A 325 19.10 0.95 -0.13
CA TYR A 325 19.31 2.27 -0.72
C TYR A 325 19.56 2.16 -2.22
N GLY A 326 18.92 3.06 -2.96
CA GLY A 326 19.07 3.19 -4.40
C GLY A 326 20.29 4.01 -4.81
N GLY A 327 20.91 3.57 -5.90
CA GLY A 327 21.67 4.36 -6.86
C GLY A 327 21.08 4.07 -8.25
N LYS A 328 21.18 5.00 -9.23
CA LYS A 328 20.73 4.78 -10.63
C LYS A 328 20.94 3.33 -11.07
N SER A 329 19.85 2.59 -11.26
CA SER A 329 19.87 1.18 -11.66
C SER A 329 20.46 1.07 -13.07
N GLY A 330 21.73 0.69 -13.18
CA GLY A 330 22.18 -0.09 -14.33
C GLY A 330 21.54 -1.47 -14.28
N ASN A 331 21.40 -2.16 -15.42
CA ASN A 331 20.80 -3.50 -15.55
C ASN A 331 21.60 -4.64 -14.85
N GLY A 332 22.28 -4.36 -13.74
CA GLY A 332 23.10 -5.30 -12.99
C GLY A 332 22.36 -5.87 -11.79
N THR A 333 22.52 -7.17 -11.59
CA THR A 333 22.13 -7.88 -10.36
C THR A 333 22.80 -7.22 -9.17
N VAL A 334 22.00 -6.74 -8.24
CA VAL A 334 22.44 -6.12 -6.99
C VAL A 334 22.99 -7.21 -6.07
N ALA A 335 24.26 -7.11 -5.68
CA ALA A 335 24.79 -7.92 -4.58
C ALA A 335 24.27 -7.36 -3.25
N VAL A 336 23.59 -8.21 -2.47
CA VAL A 336 23.14 -7.88 -1.12
C VAL A 336 24.32 -8.12 -0.18
N GLU A 337 24.99 -7.07 0.25
CA GLU A 337 26.00 -7.16 1.30
C GLU A 337 25.37 -6.73 2.62
N THR A 338 24.91 -7.71 3.42
CA THR A 338 24.33 -7.44 4.73
C THR A 338 25.44 -7.12 5.73
N ALA A 339 25.80 -5.84 5.85
CA ALA A 339 26.67 -5.37 6.91
C ALA A 339 25.84 -4.88 8.11
N THR A 340 26.21 -5.31 9.32
CA THR A 340 25.76 -4.65 10.56
C THR A 340 26.70 -3.47 10.79
N VAL A 341 26.26 -2.26 10.42
CA VAL A 341 27.13 -1.08 10.41
C VAL A 341 26.89 -0.23 11.65
N SER A 342 27.95 0.19 12.34
CA SER A 342 27.91 1.27 13.33
C SER A 342 27.87 2.64 12.62
N PRO A 343 27.53 3.76 13.29
CA PRO A 343 27.63 5.09 12.68
C PRO A 343 29.01 5.31 12.01
N GLY A 344 29.03 5.96 10.85
CA GLY A 344 30.24 6.17 10.06
C GLY A 344 30.07 5.94 8.56
N THR A 345 31.17 5.62 7.89
CA THR A 345 31.24 5.49 6.43
C THR A 345 30.69 4.16 5.93
N ILE A 346 29.88 4.21 4.87
CA ILE A 346 29.36 3.06 4.13
C ILE A 346 29.87 3.13 2.69
N GLN A 347 30.39 2.02 2.16
CA GLN A 347 30.71 1.92 0.74
C GLN A 347 29.41 1.85 -0.08
N ALA A 348 29.21 2.81 -0.98
CA ALA A 348 27.96 2.94 -1.72
C ALA A 348 27.83 1.87 -2.83
N VAL A 349 27.23 0.72 -2.51
CA VAL A 349 26.85 -0.30 -3.50
C VAL A 349 25.37 -0.13 -3.88
N PRO A 350 25.03 0.23 -5.14
CA PRO A 350 23.65 0.42 -5.55
C PRO A 350 22.76 -0.80 -5.28
N GLY A 351 21.67 -0.59 -4.55
CA GLY A 351 20.69 -1.63 -4.19
C GLY A 351 21.07 -2.49 -3.00
N ALA A 352 22.26 -2.32 -2.41
CA ALA A 352 22.67 -3.03 -1.21
C ALA A 352 21.74 -2.73 -0.03
N LYS A 353 21.78 -3.63 0.97
CA LYS A 353 20.99 -3.54 2.18
C LYS A 353 21.91 -3.46 3.39
N ILE A 354 21.70 -2.47 4.26
CA ILE A 354 22.35 -2.43 5.58
C ILE A 354 21.35 -2.80 6.65
N ARG A 355 21.78 -3.55 7.66
CA ARG A 355 20.95 -3.83 8.84
C ARG A 355 21.46 -3.00 10.01
N LEU A 356 20.59 -2.14 10.54
CA LEU A 356 20.90 -1.31 11.70
C LEU A 356 20.09 -1.79 12.90
N LYS A 357 20.74 -1.89 14.04
CA LYS A 357 20.10 -2.15 15.33
C LYS A 357 20.24 -0.91 16.20
N SER A 358 19.12 -0.38 16.65
CA SER A 358 19.07 0.89 17.37
C SER A 358 18.38 0.76 18.73
N ARG A 359 18.74 1.65 19.66
CA ARG A 359 17.99 1.89 20.90
C ARG A 359 16.97 3.02 20.67
N ALA A 360 15.98 3.11 21.56
CA ALA A 360 15.04 4.23 21.55
C ALA A 360 15.78 5.56 21.72
N ASN A 361 15.32 6.57 20.98
CA ASN A 361 15.92 7.90 20.85
C ASN A 361 17.39 7.93 20.38
N GLN A 362 17.88 6.86 19.77
CA GLN A 362 19.22 6.85 19.19
C GLN A 362 19.24 7.52 17.81
N THR A 363 20.19 8.42 17.60
CA THR A 363 20.50 8.99 16.28
C THR A 363 21.72 8.29 15.71
N MET A 364 21.67 7.93 14.43
CA MET A 364 22.77 7.35 13.67
C MET A 364 22.97 8.14 12.39
N GLU A 365 24.22 8.45 12.06
CA GLU A 365 24.59 9.20 10.87
C GLU A 365 25.57 8.37 10.04
N HIS A 366 25.34 8.37 8.74
CA HIS A 366 26.12 7.62 7.78
C HIS A 366 26.45 8.47 6.55
N GLU A 367 27.71 8.41 6.15
CA GLU A 367 28.18 8.97 4.89
C GLU A 367 28.45 7.84 3.90
N PHE A 368 28.00 8.02 2.67
CA PHE A 368 28.13 7.04 1.60
C PHE A 368 29.25 7.50 0.66
N ILE A 369 30.33 6.71 0.59
CA ILE A 369 31.52 6.99 -0.23
C ILE A 369 31.59 6.06 -1.43
#